data_AF-A0A3N5LHZ4-F1
#
_entry.id   AF-A0A3N5LHZ4-F1
#
_cell.length_a   1.000
_cell.length_b   1.000
_cell.length_c   1.000
_cell.angle_alpha   90.00
_cell.angle_beta   90.00
_cell.angle_gamma   90.00
#
_symmetry.space_group_name_H-M   'P 1'
#
loop_
_entity.id
_entity.type
_entity.pdbx_description
1 polymer ?
#
loop_
_entity_poly.entity_id
_entity_poly.type
_entity_poly.pdbx_seq_one_letter_code
_entity_poly.pdbx_strand_id
1 'polypeptide(L)' 'MDPAVCLGQPTVRGLRITVSVLLKLLADGKTAEDLLDLYPELEPEDIRQAIKYAAWVVSDRVLVVPAA' A
#
# COMPACT_ATOMS: atom_id res chain seq x y z
N MET A 1 0.58 9.55 11.51
CA MET A 1 -0.48 9.79 10.50
C MET A 1 -0.74 11.27 10.51
N ASP A 2 -0.19 12.00 9.55
CA ASP A 2 -0.33 13.44 9.46
C ASP A 2 -1.51 13.77 8.53
N PRO A 3 -2.57 14.44 9.02
CA PRO A 3 -3.74 14.76 8.19
C PRO A 3 -3.40 15.73 7.03
N ALA A 4 -2.22 16.37 7.06
CA ALA A 4 -1.72 17.25 6.00
C ALA A 4 -0.94 16.51 4.88
N VAL A 5 -0.63 15.23 5.05
CA VAL A 5 0.14 14.43 4.07
C VAL A 5 -0.80 13.47 3.36
N CYS A 6 -0.86 13.55 2.02
CA CYS A 6 -1.66 12.68 1.15
C CYS A 6 -3.13 12.51 1.60
N LEU A 7 -3.81 13.60 1.98
CA LEU A 7 -5.22 13.56 2.43
C LEU A 7 -5.47 12.64 3.65
N GLY A 8 -4.46 12.45 4.51
CA GLY A 8 -4.53 11.53 5.65
C GLY A 8 -4.38 10.05 5.28
N GLN A 9 -3.99 9.76 4.04
CA GLN A 9 -3.74 8.40 3.59
C GLN A 9 -2.44 7.85 4.19
N PRO A 10 -2.39 6.55 4.52
CA PRO A 10 -1.17 5.90 4.98
C PRO A 10 -0.12 5.97 3.87
N THR A 11 0.98 6.66 4.17
CA THR A 11 2.15 6.75 3.31
C THR A 11 3.23 5.78 3.76
N VAL A 12 4.04 5.35 2.79
CA VAL A 12 5.28 4.64 3.07
C VAL A 12 6.23 5.59 3.80
N ARG A 13 6.93 5.08 4.82
CA ARG A 13 7.86 5.79 5.72
C ARG A 13 8.50 7.04 5.10
N GLY A 14 8.00 8.22 5.45
CA GLY A 14 8.59 9.50 5.03
C GLY A 14 8.54 9.81 3.53
N LEU A 15 8.04 8.89 2.71
CA LEU A 15 7.83 9.05 1.27
C LEU A 15 6.45 9.64 1.01
N ARG A 16 6.30 10.38 -0.09
CA ARG A 16 4.98 10.84 -0.56
C ARG A 16 4.29 9.79 -1.45
N ILE A 17 4.60 8.50 -1.20
CA ILE A 17 4.02 7.34 -1.88
C ILE A 17 2.99 6.73 -0.93
N THR A 18 1.74 6.61 -1.38
CA THR A 18 0.67 6.04 -0.56
C THR A 18 0.63 4.53 -0.69
N VAL A 19 0.21 3.85 0.38
CA VAL A 19 -0.03 2.40 0.37
C VAL A 19 -1.00 2.02 -0.76
N SER A 20 -2.02 2.85 -1.02
CA SER A 20 -2.98 2.64 -2.10
C SER A 20 -2.35 2.62 -3.49
N VAL A 21 -1.32 3.43 -3.75
CA VAL A 21 -0.63 3.42 -5.06
C VAL A 21 0.14 2.11 -5.23
N LEU A 22 0.86 1.67 -4.21
CA LEU A 22 1.58 0.39 -4.26
C LEU A 22 0.62 -0.78 -4.53
N LEU A 23 -0.50 -0.83 -3.81
CA LEU A 23 -1.49 -1.90 -4.01
C LEU A 23 -2.13 -1.86 -5.40
N LYS A 24 -2.37 -0.67 -5.97
CA LYS A 24 -2.89 -0.54 -7.34
C LYS A 24 -1.90 -1.06 -8.38
N LEU A 25 -0.62 -0.73 -8.23
CA LEU A 25 0.42 -1.22 -9.14
C LEU A 25 0.58 -2.74 -9.04
N LEU A 26 0.57 -3.28 -7.82
CA LEU A 26 0.55 -4.74 -7.61
C LEU A 26 -0.69 -5.39 -8.25
N ALA A 27 -1.87 -4.77 -8.13
CA ALA A 27 -3.10 -5.25 -8.76
C ALA A 27 -3.07 -5.18 -10.29
N ASP A 28 -2.33 -4.23 -10.86
CA ASP A 28 -2.07 -4.10 -12.31
C ASP A 28 -1.05 -5.13 -12.83
N GLY A 29 -0.53 -6.00 -11.94
CA GLY A 29 0.41 -7.07 -12.30
C GLY A 29 1.88 -6.68 -12.19
N LYS A 30 2.21 -5.52 -11.60
CA LYS A 30 3.61 -5.17 -11.29
C LYS A 30 4.14 -6.05 -10.17
N THR A 31 5.41 -6.45 -10.31
CA THR A 31 6.11 -7.18 -9.26
C THR A 31 6.70 -6.23 -8.22
N ALA A 32 7.15 -6.77 -7.09
CA ALA A 32 7.89 -5.98 -6.12
C ALA A 32 9.19 -5.40 -6.71
N GLU A 33 9.83 -6.12 -7.64
CA GLU A 33 11.04 -5.66 -8.33
C GLU A 33 10.72 -4.46 -9.23
N ASP A 34 9.63 -4.51 -10.01
CA ASP A 34 9.15 -3.37 -10.80
C ASP A 34 8.91 -2.12 -9.93
N LEU A 35 8.39 -2.30 -8.72
CA LEU A 35 8.14 -1.19 -7.80
C LEU A 35 9.44 -0.55 -7.29
N LEU A 36 10.48 -1.36 -7.06
CA LEU A 36 11.79 -0.87 -6.63
C LEU A 36 12.53 -0.16 -7.78
N ASP A 37 12.33 -0.62 -9.02
CA ASP A 37 12.83 0.06 -10.22
C ASP A 37 12.11 1.41 -10.47
N LEU A 38 10.78 1.44 -10.30
CA LEU A 38 9.98 2.66 -10.47
C LEU A 38 10.24 3.70 -9.38
N TYR A 39 10.57 3.23 -8.18
CA TYR A 39 10.80 4.05 -7.00
C TYR A 39 12.08 3.59 -6.30
N PRO A 40 13.26 4.09 -6.70
CA PRO A 40 14.55 3.65 -6.14
C PRO A 40 14.73 3.99 -4.66
N GLU A 41 13.87 4.86 -4.12
CA GLU A 41 13.78 5.21 -2.70
C GLU A 41 12.93 4.24 -1.87
N LEU A 42 12.22 3.30 -2.50
CA LEU A 42 11.48 2.24 -1.83
C LEU A 42 12.42 1.10 -1.43
N GLU A 43 12.19 0.55 -0.24
CA GLU A 43 12.85 -0.69 0.17
C GLU A 43 11.89 -1.89 0.04
N PRO A 44 12.40 -3.12 -0.16
CA PRO A 44 11.55 -4.31 -0.22
C PRO A 44 10.66 -4.48 1.03
N GLU A 45 11.15 -4.04 2.19
CA GLU A 45 10.39 -4.06 3.44
C GLU A 45 9.19 -3.11 3.40
N ASP A 46 9.32 -1.94 2.76
CA ASP A 46 8.23 -0.97 2.66
C ASP A 46 7.02 -1.56 1.92
N ILE A 47 7.27 -2.34 0.85
CA ILE A 47 6.23 -3.04 0.10
C ILE A 47 5.55 -4.09 0.99
N ARG A 48 6.33 -4.86 1.76
CA ARG A 48 5.78 -5.84 2.71
C ARG A 48 4.94 -5.18 3.80
N GLN A 49 5.40 -4.08 4.36
CA GLN A 49 4.67 -3.32 5.38
C GLN A 49 3.38 -2.71 4.82
N ALA A 50 3.42 -2.19 3.58
CA ALA A 50 2.23 -1.70 2.89
C ALA A 50 1.18 -2.80 2.71
N ILE A 51 1.58 -4.00 2.28
CA ILE A 51 0.68 -5.16 2.14
C ILE A 51 0.16 -5.62 3.51
N LYS A 52 1.01 -5.72 4.54
CA LYS A 52 0.60 -6.10 5.90
C LYS A 52 -0.42 -5.10 6.47
N TYR A 53 -0.17 -3.81 6.28
CA TYR A 53 -1.10 -2.76 6.67
C TYR A 53 -2.43 -2.92 5.94
N ALA A 54 -2.41 -3.16 4.62
CA ALA A 54 -3.61 -3.40 3.84
C ALA A 54 -4.40 -4.61 4.35
N ALA A 55 -3.71 -5.72 4.61
CA ALA A 55 -4.29 -6.94 5.18
C ALA A 55 -4.93 -6.65 6.55
N TRP A 56 -4.23 -5.95 7.44
CA TRP A 56 -4.75 -5.55 8.75
C TRP A 56 -6.01 -4.68 8.62
N VAL A 57 -6.00 -3.67 7.74
CA VAL A 57 -7.16 -2.78 7.50
C VAL A 57 -8.39 -3.55 7.01
N VAL A 58 -8.21 -4.54 6.13
CA VAL A 58 -9.34 -5.36 5.65
C VAL A 58 -9.75 -6.44 6.64
N SER A 59 -8.81 -6.99 7.43
CA SER A 59 -9.11 -7.99 8.46
C SER A 59 -9.88 -7.40 9.65
N ASP A 60 -9.64 -6.14 10.00
CA ASP A 60 -10.38 -5.44 11.06
C ASP A 60 -11.84 -5.10 10.63
N ARG A 61 -12.14 -5.18 9.32
CA ARG A 61 -13.49 -5.01 8.77
C ARG A 61 -14.07 -6.33 8.30
N VAL A 62 -14.97 -6.92 9.10
CA VAL A 62 -15.88 -7.98 8.63
C VAL A 62 -16.79 -7.39 7.55
N LEU A 63 -16.39 -7.51 6.29
CA LEU A 63 -17.27 -7.23 5.15
C LEU A 63 -18.03 -8.53 4.83
N VAL A 64 -19.35 -8.50 5.01
CA VAL A 64 -20.23 -9.53 4.44
C VAL A 64 -20.10 -9.40 2.92
N VAL A 65 -19.35 -10.32 2.30
CA VAL A 65 -19.28 -10.40 0.85
C VAL A 65 -20.63 -10.97 0.38
N PRO A 66 -21.47 -10.24 -0.38
CA PRO A 66 -22.60 -10.86 -1.02
C PRO A 66 -22.06 -11.87 -2.03
N ALA A 67 -22.42 -13.14 -1.85
CA ALA A 67 -22.13 -14.17 -2.83
C ALA A 67 -22.77 -13.78 -4.16
N ALA A 68 -21.96 -13.71 -5.22
CA ALA A 68 -22.43 -13.60 -6.59
C ALA A 68 -22.96 -14.96 -7.08
#